data_AF-A0A1I8G7I5-F1
#
_entry.id   AF-A0A1I8G7I5-F1
#
_cell.length_a   1.000
_cell.length_b   1.000
_cell.length_c   1.000
_cell.angle_alpha   90.00
_cell.angle_beta   90.00
_cell.angle_gamma   90.00
#
_symmetry.space_group_name_H-M   'P 1'
#
loop_
_entity.id
_entity.type
_entity.pdbx_description
1 polymer ?
#
loop_
_entity_poly.entity_id
_entity_poly.type
_entity_poly.pdbx_seq_one_letter_code
_entity_poly.pdbx_strand_id
1 'polypeptide(L)'
;MSSPKPMPTEVSLDLCHRDNGFLHHTRQYQQNEEAQAALVVRRGAPFRLMLKFNAELNSGINIIALTMSNESYGQEKLRRIWTLQEISSQTGDDKCPFKMNLVKSKSDSTTLCVQLSAGFDAPVSKYRITKVTLFHSPSLAVSMEANVEILLIYNPFHI
;
A
#
# COMPACT_ATOMS: atom_id res chain seq x y z
N MET A 1 -37.82 -0.27 -6.53
CA MET A 1 -36.46 -0.68 -6.95
C MET A 1 -35.52 0.44 -6.56
N SER A 2 -34.52 0.19 -5.71
CA SER A 2 -33.52 1.22 -5.39
C SER A 2 -32.62 1.46 -6.60
N SER A 3 -32.29 2.72 -6.88
CA SER A 3 -31.32 3.08 -7.91
C SER A 3 -30.00 2.34 -7.68
N PRO A 4 -29.29 1.90 -8.75
CA PRO A 4 -27.97 1.29 -8.61
C PRO A 4 -27.03 2.28 -7.92
N LYS A 5 -26.25 1.80 -6.93
CA LYS A 5 -25.24 2.63 -6.26
C LYS A 5 -24.21 3.10 -7.31
N PRO A 6 -23.77 4.37 -7.25
CA PRO A 6 -22.76 4.88 -8.18
C PRO A 6 -21.45 4.10 -8.02
N MET A 7 -20.79 3.82 -9.15
CA MET A 7 -19.52 3.11 -9.16
C MET A 7 -18.37 4.08 -8.88
N PRO A 8 -17.38 3.72 -8.04
CA PRO A 8 -16.19 4.54 -7.86
C PRO A 8 -15.43 4.76 -9.17
N THR A 9 -15.08 6.01 -9.46
CA THR A 9 -14.30 6.41 -10.65
C THR A 9 -13.04 7.19 -10.31
N GLU A 10 -12.85 7.51 -9.03
CA GLU A 10 -11.66 8.18 -8.52
C GLU A 10 -11.19 7.50 -7.25
N VAL A 11 -9.87 7.46 -7.08
CA VAL A 11 -9.21 6.99 -5.87
C VAL A 11 -8.12 7.98 -5.49
N SER A 12 -7.94 8.20 -4.20
CA SER A 12 -6.82 8.92 -3.62
C SER A 12 -6.18 8.10 -2.50
N LEU A 13 -4.92 8.39 -2.20
CA LEU A 13 -4.10 7.64 -1.26
C LEU A 13 -3.61 8.56 -0.15
N ASP A 14 -3.85 8.16 1.09
CA ASP A 14 -3.37 8.81 2.30
C ASP A 14 -2.40 7.85 3.02
N LEU A 15 -1.20 8.34 3.31
CA LEU A 15 -0.10 7.55 3.86
C LEU A 15 -0.13 7.45 5.38
N CYS A 16 -1.13 8.04 6.03
CA CYS A 16 -1.32 8.00 7.47
C CYS A 16 -0.04 8.39 8.24
N HIS A 17 0.69 9.41 7.75
CA HIS A 17 2.05 9.75 8.22
C HIS A 17 2.14 9.81 9.74
N ARG A 18 1.20 10.50 10.38
CA ARG A 18 1.20 10.70 11.84
C ARG A 18 1.13 9.40 12.62
N ASP A 19 0.27 8.48 12.20
CA ASP A 19 0.02 7.21 12.88
C ASP A 19 1.13 6.22 12.59
N ASN A 20 1.50 6.06 11.31
CA ASN A 20 2.62 5.22 10.92
C ASN A 20 3.93 5.70 11.55
N GLY A 21 4.19 7.01 11.54
CA GLY A 21 5.38 7.60 12.15
C GLY A 21 5.47 7.35 13.65
N PHE A 22 4.33 7.35 14.35
CA PHE A 22 4.26 7.03 15.77
C PHE A 22 4.60 5.57 16.03
N LEU A 23 3.87 4.67 15.38
CA LEU A 23 3.96 3.22 15.57
C LEU A 23 5.33 2.69 15.16
N HIS A 24 5.96 3.33 14.19
CA HIS A 24 7.28 2.94 13.68
C HIS A 24 8.42 3.71 14.33
N HIS A 25 8.17 4.63 15.27
CA HIS A 25 9.20 5.49 15.87
C HIS A 25 10.06 6.20 14.79
N THR A 26 9.38 6.78 13.80
CA THR A 26 9.95 7.47 12.63
C THR A 26 9.43 8.90 12.48
N ARG A 27 8.66 9.42 13.45
CA ARG A 27 8.15 10.80 13.42
C ARG A 27 9.24 11.85 13.20
N GLN A 28 10.45 11.65 13.73
CA GLN A 28 11.54 12.60 13.53
C GLN A 28 11.97 12.75 12.06
N TYR A 29 11.77 11.73 11.22
CA TYR A 29 12.07 11.84 9.79
C TYR A 29 11.01 12.64 9.04
N GLN A 30 9.78 12.71 9.57
CA GLN A 30 8.65 13.41 8.93
C GLN A 30 8.66 14.93 9.21
N GLN A 31 9.67 15.43 9.93
CA GLN A 31 9.84 16.86 10.23
C GLN A 31 10.60 17.63 9.12
N ASN A 32 11.24 16.93 8.18
CA ASN A 32 11.91 17.53 7.04
C ASN A 32 10.96 17.58 5.83
N GLU A 33 10.82 18.74 5.17
CA GLU A 33 9.90 18.97 4.04
C GLU A 33 10.13 18.00 2.87
N GLU A 34 11.38 17.64 2.55
CA GLU A 34 11.67 16.63 1.51
C GLU A 34 11.26 15.21 1.93
N ALA A 35 11.29 14.92 3.23
CA ALA A 35 10.87 13.64 3.80
C ALA A 35 9.36 13.57 4.05
N GLN A 36 8.63 14.69 3.94
CA GLN A 36 7.16 14.67 4.01
C GLN A 36 6.53 13.93 2.83
N ALA A 37 7.21 13.87 1.68
CA ALA A 37 6.73 13.15 0.50
C ALA A 37 6.85 11.61 0.64
N ALA A 38 7.75 11.13 1.51
CA ALA A 38 8.03 9.72 1.68
C ALA A 38 7.50 9.17 3.00
N LEU A 39 6.97 7.95 2.98
CA LEU A 39 6.57 7.23 4.19
C LEU A 39 7.77 6.43 4.73
N VAL A 40 8.26 6.80 5.92
CA VAL A 40 9.35 6.08 6.60
C VAL A 40 8.80 5.07 7.59
N VAL A 41 9.03 3.78 7.35
CA VAL A 41 8.53 2.66 8.15
C VAL A 41 9.62 1.62 8.38
N ARG A 42 9.47 0.81 9.42
CA ARG A 42 10.41 -0.23 9.80
C ARG A 42 9.92 -1.59 9.31
N ARG A 43 10.81 -2.40 8.73
CA ARG A 43 10.50 -3.76 8.27
C ARG A 43 9.99 -4.65 9.40
N GLY A 44 9.23 -5.69 9.09
CA GLY A 44 8.64 -6.59 10.08
C GLY A 44 7.45 -6.03 10.87
N ALA A 45 7.19 -4.72 10.80
CA ALA A 45 6.02 -4.10 11.43
C ALA A 45 4.97 -3.71 10.37
N PRO A 46 3.67 -3.93 10.62
CA PRO A 46 2.63 -3.49 9.71
C PRO A 46 2.48 -1.96 9.72
N PHE A 47 2.10 -1.39 8.59
CA PHE A 47 1.74 0.03 8.44
C PHE A 47 0.48 0.16 7.60
N ARG A 48 -0.23 1.28 7.75
CA ARG A 48 -1.54 1.48 7.15
C ARG A 48 -1.52 2.53 6.06
N LEU A 49 -2.32 2.30 5.04
CA LEU A 49 -2.64 3.25 3.99
C LEU A 49 -4.16 3.41 3.96
N MET A 50 -4.64 4.62 3.71
CA MET A 50 -6.06 4.90 3.55
C MET A 50 -6.35 5.24 2.09
N LEU A 51 -7.13 4.38 1.44
CA LEU A 51 -7.67 4.64 0.11
C LEU A 51 -9.01 5.35 0.26
N LYS A 52 -9.20 6.48 -0.43
CA LYS A 52 -10.46 7.22 -0.44
C LYS A 52 -11.01 7.26 -1.85
N PHE A 53 -12.28 6.94 -1.99
CA PHE A 53 -13.00 6.82 -3.24
C PHE A 53 -14.09 7.88 -3.32
N ASN A 54 -14.47 8.28 -4.53
CA ASN A 54 -15.58 9.23 -4.73
C ASN A 54 -16.98 8.58 -4.61
N ALA A 55 -17.05 7.26 -4.44
CA ALA A 55 -18.28 6.52 -4.20
C ALA A 55 -18.03 5.33 -3.23
N GLU A 56 -19.10 4.78 -2.69
CA GLU A 56 -19.04 3.65 -1.77
C GLU A 56 -18.48 2.38 -2.46
N LEU A 57 -17.64 1.65 -1.74
CA LEU A 57 -17.15 0.35 -2.20
C LEU A 57 -18.21 -0.74 -2.03
N ASN A 58 -18.34 -1.61 -3.03
CA ASN A 58 -19.02 -2.88 -2.87
C ASN A 58 -17.99 -3.94 -2.44
N SER A 59 -17.81 -4.09 -1.13
CA SER A 59 -16.78 -4.94 -0.51
C SER A 59 -16.90 -6.44 -0.84
N GLY A 60 -17.98 -6.90 -1.47
CA GLY A 60 -18.13 -8.29 -1.93
C GLY A 60 -17.64 -8.54 -3.36
N ILE A 61 -17.33 -7.48 -4.12
CA ILE A 61 -17.03 -7.56 -5.55
C ILE A 61 -15.70 -6.88 -5.87
N ASN A 62 -15.36 -5.81 -5.16
CA ASN A 62 -14.19 -5.02 -5.49
C ASN A 62 -12.88 -5.66 -5.02
N ILE A 63 -11.93 -5.81 -5.95
CA ILE A 63 -10.55 -6.23 -5.66
C ILE A 63 -9.65 -5.00 -5.76
N ILE A 64 -8.73 -4.84 -4.82
CA ILE A 64 -7.74 -3.76 -4.84
C ILE A 64 -6.37 -4.33 -5.13
N ALA A 65 -5.63 -3.62 -5.97
CA ALA A 65 -4.26 -3.92 -6.28
C ALA A 65 -3.36 -2.69 -6.11
N LEU A 66 -2.18 -2.91 -5.52
CA LEU A 66 -1.11 -1.92 -5.46
C LEU A 66 0.05 -2.39 -6.34
N THR A 67 0.46 -1.58 -7.32
CA THR A 67 1.70 -1.81 -8.03
C THR A 67 2.83 -1.12 -7.29
N MET A 68 3.84 -1.91 -6.92
CA MET A 68 5.01 -1.45 -6.20
C MET A 68 6.26 -1.68 -7.03
N SER A 69 7.22 -0.77 -6.94
CA SER A 69 8.55 -0.95 -7.49
C SER A 69 9.66 -0.71 -6.48
N ASN A 70 10.81 -1.31 -6.71
CA ASN A 70 12.06 -1.00 -6.02
C ASN A 70 13.15 -0.80 -7.07
N GLU A 71 13.76 0.39 -7.07
CA GLU A 71 14.96 0.68 -7.84
C GLU A 71 16.15 0.40 -6.92
N SER A 72 17.14 -0.36 -7.40
CA SER A 72 18.27 -0.84 -6.59
C SER A 72 17.99 -2.11 -5.76
N TYR A 73 17.21 -3.05 -6.28
CA TYR A 73 16.98 -4.33 -5.61
C TYR A 73 18.20 -5.27 -5.78
N GLY A 74 18.77 -5.73 -4.66
CA GLY A 74 19.94 -6.61 -4.64
C GLY A 74 21.26 -5.90 -4.98
N GLN A 75 22.36 -6.66 -5.09
CA GLN A 75 23.68 -6.11 -5.43
C GLN A 75 23.74 -5.58 -6.87
N GLU A 76 23.00 -6.22 -7.78
CA GLU A 76 22.88 -5.89 -9.21
C GLU A 76 22.05 -4.62 -9.49
N LYS A 77 21.43 -4.03 -8.44
CA LYS A 77 20.60 -2.83 -8.51
C LYS A 77 19.46 -2.87 -9.55
N LEU A 78 18.80 -4.02 -9.71
CA LEU A 78 17.73 -4.18 -10.68
C LEU A 78 16.44 -3.46 -10.24
N ARG A 79 15.63 -3.03 -11.22
CA ARG A 79 14.26 -2.58 -10.97
C ARG A 79 13.35 -3.80 -10.85
N ARG A 80 12.66 -3.94 -9.73
CA ARG A 80 11.62 -4.95 -9.54
C ARG A 80 10.25 -4.30 -9.46
N ILE A 81 9.21 -4.95 -10.00
CA ILE A 81 7.83 -4.49 -9.98
C ILE A 81 6.93 -5.64 -9.53
N TRP A 82 6.02 -5.38 -8.62
CA TRP A 82 5.05 -6.33 -8.11
C TRP A 82 3.65 -5.73 -8.10
N THR A 83 2.63 -6.56 -8.31
CA THR A 83 1.23 -6.20 -8.08
C THR A 83 0.73 -6.97 -6.87
N LEU A 84 0.36 -6.25 -5.80
CA LEU A 84 -0.16 -6.81 -4.57
C LEU A 84 -1.68 -6.83 -4.61
N GLN A 85 -2.30 -8.01 -4.56
CA GLN A 85 -3.77 -8.19 -4.46
C GLN A 85 -4.16 -8.76 -3.09
N GLU A 86 -5.44 -8.64 -2.73
CA GLU A 86 -5.98 -9.32 -1.55
C GLU A 86 -5.80 -10.84 -1.71
N ILE A 87 -5.16 -11.46 -0.71
CA ILE A 87 -4.67 -12.85 -0.69
C ILE A 87 -3.36 -13.05 -1.47
N SER A 88 -2.24 -12.96 -0.74
CA SER A 88 -0.92 -13.40 -1.23
C SER A 88 -0.87 -14.93 -1.30
N SER A 89 -1.34 -15.53 -2.39
CA SER A 89 -1.03 -16.93 -2.69
C SER A 89 0.44 -17.04 -3.09
N GLN A 90 1.19 -17.84 -2.34
CA GLN A 90 2.60 -18.12 -2.56
C GLN A 90 2.80 -18.94 -3.84
N THR A 91 3.84 -18.61 -4.63
CA THR A 91 4.85 -19.53 -5.20
C THR A 91 5.76 -18.78 -6.18
N GLY A 92 7.08 -18.79 -5.95
CA GLY A 92 8.10 -18.22 -6.84
C GLY A 92 9.31 -17.67 -6.06
N ASP A 93 10.51 -17.78 -6.63
CA ASP A 93 11.79 -17.39 -6.00
C ASP A 93 11.97 -15.86 -5.82
N ASP A 94 11.15 -15.05 -6.50
CA ASP A 94 11.13 -13.57 -6.40
C ASP A 94 9.88 -13.05 -5.63
N LYS A 95 9.67 -13.54 -4.40
CA LYS A 95 8.52 -13.10 -3.57
C LYS A 95 8.60 -11.59 -3.29
N CYS A 96 7.50 -10.88 -3.52
CA CYS A 96 7.38 -9.49 -3.08
C CYS A 96 7.64 -9.41 -1.57
N PRO A 97 8.49 -8.49 -1.07
CA PRO A 97 8.79 -8.41 0.35
C PRO A 97 7.60 -7.94 1.19
N PHE A 98 6.54 -7.43 0.55
CA PHE A 98 5.32 -6.94 1.20
C PHE A 98 4.17 -7.94 1.07
N LYS A 99 3.37 -8.02 2.13
CA LYS A 99 2.02 -8.60 2.13
C LYS A 99 1.00 -7.49 2.29
N MET A 100 -0.15 -7.66 1.66
CA MET A 100 -1.29 -6.75 1.75
C MET A 100 -2.48 -7.44 2.40
N ASN A 101 -3.05 -6.81 3.42
CA ASN A 101 -4.29 -7.23 4.05
C ASN A 101 -5.28 -6.07 4.01
N LEU A 102 -6.51 -6.33 3.56
CA LEU A 102 -7.58 -5.34 3.66
C LEU A 102 -8.10 -5.33 5.09
N VAL A 103 -7.95 -4.19 5.76
CA VAL A 103 -8.59 -3.96 7.05
C VAL A 103 -9.97 -3.41 6.71
N LYS A 104 -10.96 -4.30 6.71
CA LYS A 104 -12.35 -3.95 6.37
C LYS A 104 -12.77 -2.71 7.16
N SER A 105 -13.07 -1.63 6.44
CA SER A 105 -13.86 -0.54 6.97
C SER A 105 -15.32 -0.99 7.10
N LYS A 106 -16.15 -0.20 7.78
CA LYS A 106 -17.60 -0.43 7.85
C LYS A 106 -18.16 -0.60 6.42
N SER A 107 -19.12 -1.51 6.24
CA SER A 107 -19.88 -1.62 4.99
C SER A 107 -20.41 -0.24 4.58
N ASP A 108 -20.38 0.09 3.29
CA ASP A 108 -20.81 1.39 2.73
C ASP A 108 -19.88 2.57 3.05
N SER A 109 -18.57 2.32 3.09
CA SER A 109 -17.56 3.36 3.26
C SER A 109 -16.96 3.77 1.92
N THR A 110 -16.78 5.09 1.72
CA THR A 110 -15.93 5.68 0.68
C THR A 110 -14.44 5.57 1.01
N THR A 111 -14.10 4.99 2.16
CA THR A 111 -12.72 4.83 2.61
C THR A 111 -12.41 3.38 2.93
N LEU A 112 -11.21 2.95 2.58
CA LEU A 112 -10.69 1.62 2.89
C LEU A 112 -9.31 1.71 3.52
N CYS A 113 -9.12 1.01 4.63
CA CYS A 113 -7.82 0.84 5.24
C CYS A 113 -7.12 -0.38 4.63
N VAL A 114 -5.96 -0.16 4.06
CA VAL A 114 -5.06 -1.22 3.60
C VAL A 114 -3.91 -1.33 4.59
N GLN A 115 -3.65 -2.52 5.08
CA GLN A 115 -2.48 -2.80 5.92
C GLN A 115 -1.42 -3.52 5.10
N LEU A 116 -0.25 -2.91 5.00
CA LEU A 116 0.94 -3.50 4.40
C LEU A 116 1.89 -3.96 5.48
N SER A 117 2.57 -5.08 5.26
CA SER A 117 3.61 -5.59 6.15
C SER A 117 4.77 -6.15 5.34
N ALA A 118 5.96 -5.60 5.53
CA ALA A 118 7.18 -6.18 4.99
C ALA A 118 7.68 -7.32 5.89
N GLY A 119 8.30 -8.35 5.30
CA GLY A 119 9.00 -9.40 6.07
C GLY A 119 10.13 -8.85 6.95
N PHE A 120 10.56 -9.62 7.95
CA PHE A 120 11.68 -9.24 8.83
C PHE A 120 13.03 -9.21 8.10
N ASP A 121 13.15 -10.02 7.06
CA ASP A 121 14.28 -10.16 6.16
C ASP A 121 14.18 -9.24 4.92
N ALA A 122 13.10 -8.47 4.80
CA ALA A 122 12.90 -7.57 3.67
C ALA A 122 14.10 -6.62 3.51
N PRO A 123 14.59 -6.43 2.27
CA PRO A 123 15.69 -5.50 2.01
C PRO A 123 15.35 -4.08 2.47
N VAL A 124 16.27 -3.48 3.23
CA VAL A 124 16.20 -2.07 3.59
C VAL A 124 16.51 -1.25 2.35
N SER A 125 15.50 -0.56 1.83
CA SER A 125 15.58 0.10 0.53
C SER A 125 14.44 1.12 0.36
N LYS A 126 14.51 1.87 -0.74
CA LYS A 126 13.45 2.75 -1.21
C LYS A 126 12.51 1.98 -2.13
N TYR A 127 11.28 1.81 -1.67
CA TYR A 127 10.18 1.28 -2.46
C TYR A 127 9.31 2.44 -2.96
N ARG A 128 8.50 2.18 -3.98
CA ARG A 128 7.57 3.14 -4.54
C ARG A 128 6.26 2.47 -4.85
N ILE A 129 5.14 3.02 -4.38
CA ILE A 129 3.82 2.65 -4.91
C ILE A 129 3.64 3.49 -6.17
N THR A 130 3.58 2.82 -7.32
CA THR A 130 3.48 3.46 -8.63
C THR A 130 2.04 3.55 -9.14
N LYS A 131 1.16 2.65 -8.68
CA LYS A 131 -0.22 2.60 -9.15
C LYS A 131 -1.14 1.98 -8.11
N VAL A 132 -2.34 2.53 -7.99
CA VAL A 132 -3.45 1.91 -7.25
C VAL A 132 -4.53 1.56 -8.28
N THR A 133 -4.97 0.31 -8.27
CA THR A 133 -6.03 -0.18 -9.17
C THR A 133 -7.16 -0.77 -8.36
N LEU A 134 -8.38 -0.33 -8.61
CA LEU A 134 -9.62 -0.91 -8.09
C LEU A 134 -10.32 -1.62 -9.23
N PHE A 135 -10.50 -2.94 -9.10
CA PHE A 135 -11.26 -3.75 -10.05
C PHE A 135 -12.71 -3.84 -9.58
N HIS A 136 -13.63 -3.48 -10.45
CA HIS A 136 -15.08 -3.70 -10.28
C HIS A 136 -15.51 -5.03 -10.88
N SER A 137 -14.76 -5.50 -11.87
CA SER A 137 -14.82 -6.83 -12.45
C SER A 137 -13.46 -7.15 -13.11
N PRO A 138 -13.24 -8.36 -13.63
CA PRO A 138 -12.03 -8.67 -14.38
C PRO A 138 -11.78 -7.78 -15.61
N SER A 139 -12.84 -7.18 -16.18
CA SER A 139 -12.78 -6.33 -17.37
C SER A 139 -12.96 -4.84 -17.11
N LEU A 140 -13.28 -4.45 -15.88
CA LEU A 140 -13.59 -3.07 -15.52
C LEU A 140 -12.83 -2.65 -14.27
N ALA A 141 -11.95 -1.66 -14.44
CA ALA A 141 -11.12 -1.14 -13.36
C ALA A 141 -10.96 0.38 -13.46
N VAL A 142 -10.82 1.02 -12.31
CA VAL A 142 -10.32 2.38 -12.18
C VAL A 142 -8.90 2.34 -11.64
N SER A 143 -8.04 3.24 -12.14
CA SER A 143 -6.66 3.33 -11.69
C SER A 143 -6.26 4.77 -11.41
N MET A 144 -5.37 4.94 -10.45
CA MET A 144 -4.63 6.17 -10.20
C MET A 144 -3.15 5.85 -10.26
N GLU A 145 -2.39 6.66 -11.01
CA GLU A 145 -0.94 6.68 -10.90
C GLU A 145 -0.56 7.24 -9.53
N ALA A 146 0.15 6.45 -8.75
CA ALA A 146 0.70 6.86 -7.47
C ALA A 146 2.19 7.14 -7.67
N ASN A 147 2.73 8.15 -7.01
CA ASN A 147 4.18 8.36 -7.00
C ASN A 147 4.64 8.55 -5.56
N VAL A 148 4.35 7.53 -4.75
CA VAL A 148 4.60 7.56 -3.31
C VAL A 148 5.83 6.75 -2.99
N GLU A 149 6.79 7.37 -2.32
CA GLU A 149 7.98 6.69 -1.83
C GLU A 149 7.76 6.09 -0.44
N ILE A 150 8.27 4.88 -0.24
CA ILE A 150 8.29 4.19 1.05
C ILE A 150 9.74 3.86 1.37
N LEU A 151 10.27 4.50 2.42
CA LEU A 151 11.60 4.20 2.94
C LEU A 151 11.46 3.10 4.00
N LEU A 152 11.83 1.88 3.62
CA LEU A 152 11.80 0.74 4.51
C LEU A 152 13.15 0.63 5.22
N ILE A 153 13.16 0.85 6.53
CA ILE A 153 14.38 0.85 7.36
C ILE A 153 14.43 -0.32 8.34
N TYR A 154 15.59 -0.51 8.96
CA TYR A 154 15.77 -1.52 10.01
C TYR A 154 14.83 -1.30 11.19
N ASN A 155 14.40 -2.42 11.79
CA ASN A 155 13.55 -2.43 12.97
C ASN A 155 14.32 -2.94 14.20
N PRO A 156 14.78 -2.06 15.12
CA PRO A 156 15.46 -2.49 16.34
C PRO A 156 14.50 -3.00 17.42
N PHE A 157 13.18 -2.84 17.24
CA PHE A 157 12.16 -3.23 18.22
C PHE A 157 11.59 -4.64 17.97
N HIS A 158 12.02 -5.28 16.88
CA HIS A 158 11.71 -6.68 16.57
C HIS A 158 13.02 -7.47 16.60
N ILE A 159 13.17 -8.33 17.61
CA ILE A 159 14.28 -9.27 17.81
C ILE A 159 13.76 -10.68 17.53
#